data_AF-A0A6C0FN41-F1
#
_entry.id   AF-A0A6C0FN41-F1
#
_cell.length_a   1.000
_cell.length_b   1.000
_cell.length_c   1.000
_cell.angle_alpha   90.00
_cell.angle_beta   90.00
_cell.angle_gamma   90.00
#
_symmetry.space_group_name_H-M   'P 1'
#
loop_
_entity.id
_entity.type
_entity.pdbx_description
1 polymer ?
#
loop_
_entity_poly.entity_id
_entity_poly.type
_entity_poly.pdbx_seq_one_letter_code
_entity_poly.pdbx_strand_id
1 'polypeptide(L)'
;MTDIPDLTDWLVAQPDLFETKKKLFGKTVIHKPSGEKVVEGYRYFRSSIDELVTAFESGDLAAVQALEYAVDEDGDADTSAVALLLAYTKSGAFLAAQPEEYQDYVPVRVREPRFFPGSTALVESLDQTS
;
A
#
# COMPACT_ATOMS: atom_id res chain seq x y z
N MET A 1 -16.84 -7.81 -13.36
CA MET A 1 -15.76 -7.56 -12.41
C MET A 1 -14.77 -6.67 -13.12
N THR A 2 -14.56 -5.46 -12.63
CA THR A 2 -13.48 -4.59 -13.12
C THR A 2 -12.17 -5.25 -12.70
N ASP A 3 -11.32 -5.56 -13.68
CA ASP A 3 -10.05 -6.27 -13.47
C ASP A 3 -9.02 -5.26 -12.94
N ILE A 4 -9.16 -4.87 -11.67
CA ILE A 4 -8.24 -3.93 -11.03
C ILE A 4 -6.96 -4.71 -10.71
N PRO A 5 -5.80 -4.34 -11.27
CA PRO A 5 -4.54 -5.04 -10.99
C PRO A 5 -4.18 -4.91 -9.52
N ASP A 6 -3.52 -5.93 -8.97
CA ASP A 6 -2.90 -5.80 -7.67
C ASP A 6 -1.69 -4.85 -7.74
N LEU A 7 -1.33 -4.29 -6.59
CA LEU A 7 -0.24 -3.34 -6.45
C LEU A 7 1.09 -3.88 -7.02
N THR A 8 1.40 -5.15 -6.79
CA THR A 8 2.68 -5.74 -7.21
C THR A 8 2.70 -5.92 -8.73
N ASP A 9 1.66 -6.48 -9.33
CA ASP A 9 1.55 -6.62 -10.79
C ASP A 9 1.52 -5.26 -11.50
N TRP A 10 0.86 -4.26 -10.91
CA TRP A 10 0.86 -2.88 -11.42
C TRP A 10 2.27 -2.26 -11.42
N LEU A 11 3.09 -2.54 -10.41
CA LEU A 11 4.49 -2.08 -10.37
C LEU A 11 5.35 -2.84 -11.40
N VAL A 12 5.16 -4.15 -11.53
CA VAL A 12 5.87 -5.00 -12.51
C VAL A 12 5.58 -4.55 -13.95
N ALA A 13 4.36 -4.07 -14.22
CA ALA A 13 3.94 -3.57 -15.53
C ALA A 13 4.61 -2.24 -15.95
N GLN A 14 5.47 -1.64 -15.11
CA GLN A 14 6.12 -0.34 -15.34
C GLN A 14 7.66 -0.46 -15.43
N PRO A 15 8.20 -1.08 -16.50
CA PRO A 15 9.63 -1.39 -16.61
C PRO A 15 10.54 -0.16 -16.70
N ASP A 16 9.99 1.01 -17.09
CA ASP A 16 10.74 2.28 -17.11
C ASP A 16 11.00 2.83 -15.70
N LEU A 17 10.20 2.41 -14.71
CA LEU A 17 10.27 2.91 -13.34
C LEU A 17 10.86 1.90 -12.36
N PHE A 18 10.83 0.61 -12.72
CA PHE A 18 11.23 -0.49 -11.84
C PHE A 18 11.97 -1.60 -12.58
N GLU A 19 12.93 -2.21 -11.87
CA GLU A 19 13.61 -3.43 -12.27
C GLU A 19 13.08 -4.61 -11.45
N THR A 20 12.62 -5.66 -12.14
CA THR A 20 12.13 -6.88 -11.49
C THR A 20 13.19 -7.98 -11.54
N LYS A 21 13.52 -8.56 -10.39
CA LYS A 21 14.43 -9.71 -10.29
C LYS A 21 13.66 -10.91 -9.75
N LYS A 22 13.56 -11.98 -10.52
CA LYS A 22 13.02 -13.27 -10.06
C LYS A 22 14.05 -13.96 -9.18
N LYS A 23 13.68 -14.32 -7.94
CA LYS A 23 14.51 -15.15 -7.07
C LYS A 23 14.20 -16.64 -7.23
N LEU A 24 15.11 -17.48 -6.73
CA LEU A 24 14.81 -18.90 -6.49
C LEU A 24 13.50 -19.00 -5.67
N PHE A 25 12.63 -19.95 -6.04
CA PHE A 25 11.29 -20.15 -5.47
C PHE A 25 10.20 -19.14 -5.88
N GLY A 26 10.36 -18.42 -7.00
CA GLY A 26 9.26 -17.69 -7.64
C GLY A 26 8.89 -16.36 -6.99
N LYS A 27 9.61 -15.92 -5.94
CA LYS A 27 9.42 -14.57 -5.37
C LYS A 27 10.01 -13.52 -6.32
N THR A 28 9.17 -12.60 -6.77
CA THR A 28 9.59 -11.40 -7.50
C THR A 28 10.08 -10.37 -6.50
N VAL A 29 11.23 -9.75 -6.77
CA VAL A 29 11.70 -8.59 -6.00
C VAL A 29 11.80 -7.40 -6.94
N ILE A 30 11.14 -6.32 -6.56
CA ILE A 30 11.08 -5.08 -7.33
C ILE A 30 12.13 -4.11 -6.76
N HIS A 31 12.88 -3.47 -7.65
CA HIS A 31 13.85 -2.43 -7.32
C HIS A 31 13.60 -1.17 -8.15
N LYS A 32 13.99 -0.02 -7.63
CA LYS A 32 14.18 1.20 -8.44
C LYS A 32 15.46 1.06 -9.29
N PRO A 33 15.59 1.81 -10.41
CA PRO A 33 16.85 1.91 -11.16
C PRO A 33 18.05 2.39 -10.32
N SER A 34 17.82 3.04 -9.19
CA SER A 34 18.86 3.39 -8.21
C SER A 34 19.44 2.18 -7.46
N GLY A 35 18.85 1.00 -7.63
CA GLY A 35 19.19 -0.22 -6.91
C GLY A 35 18.45 -0.41 -5.59
N GLU A 36 17.63 0.57 -5.18
CA GLU A 36 16.84 0.48 -3.96
C GLU A 36 15.72 -0.54 -4.07
N LYS A 37 15.58 -1.38 -3.05
CA LYS A 37 14.52 -2.39 -2.98
C LYS A 37 13.18 -1.73 -2.63
N VAL A 38 12.13 -2.09 -3.36
CA VAL A 38 10.74 -1.82 -2.98
C VAL A 38 10.31 -2.80 -1.89
N VAL A 39 9.74 -2.26 -0.83
CA VAL A 39 9.17 -2.95 0.32
C VAL A 39 7.66 -2.87 0.21
N GLU A 40 6.98 -3.97 0.50
CA GLU A 40 5.51 -4.04 0.59
C GLU A 40 5.11 -3.91 2.05
N GLY A 41 4.05 -3.14 2.31
CA GLY A 41 3.51 -2.86 3.63
C GLY A 41 1.99 -2.77 3.60
N TYR A 42 1.38 -2.58 4.77
CA TYR A 42 -0.08 -2.40 4.85
C TYR A 42 -0.48 -1.62 6.11
N ARG A 43 -1.70 -1.05 6.11
CA ARG A 43 -2.35 -0.41 7.26
C ARG A 43 -3.82 -0.80 7.34
N TYR A 44 -4.35 -1.13 8.51
CA TYR A 44 -5.79 -1.35 8.72
C TYR A 44 -6.46 -0.10 9.29
N PHE A 45 -7.73 0.09 8.93
CA PHE A 45 -8.54 1.24 9.33
C PHE A 45 -9.88 0.79 9.92
N ARG A 46 -10.38 1.52 10.91
CA ARG A 46 -11.78 1.40 11.38
C ARG A 46 -12.76 2.19 10.51
N SER A 47 -12.25 3.16 9.76
CA SER A 47 -13.03 3.91 8.77
C SER A 47 -13.63 2.98 7.72
N SER A 48 -14.74 3.43 7.13
CA SER A 48 -15.34 2.75 5.98
C SER A 48 -14.43 2.79 4.75
N ILE A 49 -14.65 1.85 3.83
CA ILE A 49 -13.91 1.84 2.57
C ILE A 49 -14.13 3.12 1.75
N ASP A 50 -15.32 3.71 1.81
CA ASP A 50 -15.63 4.96 1.10
C ASP A 50 -14.83 6.15 1.64
N GLU A 51 -14.63 6.22 2.97
CA GLU A 51 -13.78 7.23 3.59
C GLU A 51 -12.30 7.05 3.18
N LEU A 52 -11.81 5.81 3.21
CA LEU A 52 -10.45 5.51 2.76
C LEU A 52 -10.25 5.86 1.29
N VAL A 53 -11.20 5.49 0.42
CA VAL A 53 -11.14 5.81 -1.00
C VAL A 53 -11.18 7.32 -1.22
N THR A 54 -12.03 8.06 -0.51
CA THR A 54 -12.11 9.52 -0.62
C THR A 54 -10.78 10.17 -0.24
N ALA A 55 -10.18 9.75 0.88
CA ALA A 55 -8.88 10.25 1.32
C ALA A 55 -7.76 9.87 0.32
N PHE A 56 -7.74 8.62 -0.16
CA PHE A 56 -6.80 8.14 -1.16
C PHE A 56 -6.88 8.90 -2.48
N GLU A 57 -8.10 9.16 -2.96
CA GLU A 57 -8.35 9.85 -4.23
C GLU A 57 -7.98 11.33 -4.18
N SER A 58 -7.93 11.93 -2.99
CA SER A 58 -7.40 13.29 -2.81
C SER A 58 -5.94 13.42 -3.24
N GLY A 59 -5.17 12.31 -3.24
CA GLY A 59 -3.73 12.32 -3.50
C GLY A 59 -2.90 12.90 -2.35
N ASP A 60 -3.52 13.25 -1.23
CA ASP A 60 -2.87 13.70 -0.01
C ASP A 60 -2.76 12.56 1.00
N LEU A 61 -1.53 12.13 1.27
CA LEU A 61 -1.28 11.05 2.21
C LEU A 61 -1.60 11.47 3.66
N ALA A 62 -1.54 12.76 3.98
CA ALA A 62 -1.95 13.25 5.29
C ALA A 62 -3.44 13.06 5.52
N ALA A 63 -4.26 13.17 4.47
CA ALA A 63 -5.70 12.89 4.55
C ALA A 63 -5.97 11.41 4.89
N VAL A 64 -5.15 10.50 4.33
CA VAL A 64 -5.22 9.06 4.65
C VAL A 64 -4.80 8.80 6.10
N GLN A 65 -3.73 9.44 6.57
CA GLN A 65 -3.24 9.30 7.95
C GLN A 65 -4.18 9.87 9.01
N ALA A 66 -5.06 10.79 8.61
CA ALA A 66 -6.05 11.37 9.51
C ALA A 66 -7.23 10.42 9.79
N LEU A 67 -7.34 9.30 9.06
CA LEU A 67 -8.37 8.29 9.28
C LEU A 67 -8.07 7.45 10.53
N GLU A 68 -9.13 6.87 11.10
CA GLU A 68 -8.99 6.06 12.31
C GLU A 68 -8.35 4.71 11.99
N TYR A 69 -7.20 4.46 12.62
CA TYR A 69 -6.50 3.18 12.49
C TYR A 69 -7.20 2.08 13.29
N ALA A 70 -7.20 0.87 12.74
CA ALA A 70 -7.60 -0.32 13.49
C ALA A 70 -6.44 -0.76 14.39
N VAL A 71 -6.50 -0.31 15.64
CA VAL A 71 -5.59 -0.73 16.72
C VAL A 71 -6.40 -1.14 17.95
N ASP A 72 -5.88 -2.10 18.72
CA ASP A 72 -6.53 -2.56 19.95
C ASP A 72 -6.28 -1.60 21.14
N GLU A 73 -6.68 -2.02 22.35
CA GLU A 73 -6.57 -1.20 23.57
C GLU A 73 -5.11 -0.93 23.99
N ASP A 74 -4.18 -1.79 23.56
CA ASP A 74 -2.74 -1.65 23.80
C ASP A 74 -2.03 -0.85 22.69
N GLY A 75 -2.77 -0.54 21.61
CA GLY A 75 -2.26 0.18 20.44
C GLY A 75 -1.62 -0.74 19.39
N ASP A 76 -1.76 -2.05 19.56
CA ASP A 76 -1.27 -3.06 18.62
C ASP A 76 -2.22 -3.17 17.42
N ALA A 77 -1.71 -3.66 16.29
CA ALA A 77 -2.49 -3.75 15.05
C ALA A 77 -3.70 -4.68 15.21
N ASP A 78 -4.89 -4.12 14.99
CA ASP A 78 -6.15 -4.88 14.95
C ASP A 78 -6.55 -5.12 13.49
N THR A 79 -6.98 -6.35 13.18
CA THR A 79 -7.36 -6.68 11.81
C THR A 79 -8.76 -6.16 11.53
N SER A 80 -8.90 -5.39 10.44
CA SER A 80 -10.17 -4.83 9.99
C SER A 80 -10.52 -5.31 8.59
N ALA A 81 -11.78 -5.11 8.19
CA ALA A 81 -12.21 -5.32 6.82
C ALA A 81 -11.58 -4.31 5.83
N VAL A 82 -11.07 -3.17 6.30
CA VAL A 82 -10.55 -2.11 5.42
C VAL A 82 -9.04 -1.93 5.61
N ALA A 83 -8.30 -2.02 4.50
CA ALA A 83 -6.85 -1.90 4.48
C ALA A 83 -6.35 -0.97 3.37
N LEU A 84 -5.17 -0.39 3.58
CA LEU A 84 -4.36 0.24 2.55
C LEU A 84 -3.09 -0.58 2.36
N LEU A 85 -2.90 -1.13 1.18
CA LEU A 85 -1.63 -1.72 0.79
C LEU A 85 -0.64 -0.62 0.42
N LEU A 86 0.63 -0.85 0.73
CA LEU A 86 1.73 0.08 0.50
C LEU A 86 2.85 -0.61 -0.28
N ALA A 87 3.50 0.14 -1.15
CA ALA A 87 4.76 -0.24 -1.77
C ALA A 87 5.70 0.96 -1.78
N TYR A 88 6.89 0.84 -1.20
CA TYR A 88 7.75 2.01 -0.96
C TYR A 88 9.23 1.65 -0.92
N THR A 89 10.12 2.65 -1.00
CA THR A 89 11.54 2.45 -0.67
C THR A 89 11.84 3.00 0.73
N LYS A 90 12.73 2.34 1.48
CA LYS A 90 13.09 2.78 2.85
C LYS A 90 13.66 4.20 2.93
N SER A 91 14.20 4.72 1.83
CA SER A 91 14.65 6.11 1.74
C SER A 91 13.50 7.11 1.67
N GLY A 92 12.27 6.67 1.37
CA GLY A 92 11.14 7.53 1.05
C GLY A 92 11.18 8.09 -0.37
N ALA A 93 12.13 7.69 -1.23
CA ALA A 93 12.21 8.14 -2.62
C ALA A 93 11.00 7.73 -3.48
N PHE A 94 10.20 6.78 -3.00
CA PHE A 94 9.09 6.20 -3.71
C PHE A 94 8.01 5.73 -2.73
N LEU A 95 6.75 5.99 -3.05
CA LEU A 95 5.58 5.42 -2.40
C LEU A 95 4.44 5.22 -3.42
N ALA A 96 3.84 4.05 -3.41
CA ALA A 96 2.56 3.75 -4.01
C ALA A 96 1.65 3.08 -2.97
N ALA A 97 0.34 3.24 -3.15
CA ALA A 97 -0.63 2.60 -2.29
C ALA A 97 -1.86 2.12 -3.06
N GLN A 98 -2.63 1.23 -2.45
CA GLN A 98 -3.88 0.71 -3.02
C GLN A 98 -4.89 0.36 -1.92
N PRO A 99 -6.12 0.88 -1.95
CA PRO A 99 -7.16 0.51 -0.98
C PRO A 99 -7.72 -0.90 -1.28
N GLU A 100 -7.93 -1.66 -0.21
CA GLU A 100 -8.47 -3.01 -0.19
C GLU A 100 -9.59 -3.10 0.84
N GLU A 101 -10.63 -3.85 0.52
CA GLU A 101 -11.66 -4.26 1.46
C GLU A 101 -11.82 -5.78 1.46
N TYR A 102 -11.94 -6.40 2.62
CA TYR A 102 -12.26 -7.82 2.76
C TYR A 102 -13.78 -8.00 2.73
N GLN A 103 -14.29 -8.53 1.63
CA GLN A 103 -15.70 -8.89 1.46
C GLN A 103 -15.82 -10.41 1.54
N ASP A 104 -16.63 -10.92 2.48
CA ASP A 104 -16.77 -12.36 2.73
C ASP A 104 -15.41 -13.09 2.92
N TYR A 105 -14.48 -12.45 3.66
CA TYR A 105 -13.11 -12.92 3.90
C TYR A 105 -12.21 -12.99 2.66
N VAL A 106 -12.64 -12.40 1.53
CA VAL A 106 -11.87 -12.30 0.30
C VAL A 106 -11.40 -10.86 0.12
N PRO A 107 -10.10 -10.59 -0.11
CA PRO A 107 -9.62 -9.26 -0.41
C PRO A 107 -10.15 -8.78 -1.77
N VAL A 108 -10.72 -7.59 -1.80
CA VAL A 108 -11.27 -6.92 -2.99
C VAL A 108 -10.55 -5.59 -3.18
N ARG A 109 -9.94 -5.41 -4.35
CA ARG A 109 -9.36 -4.12 -4.75
C ARG A 109 -10.47 -3.15 -5.09
N VAL A 110 -10.47 -1.98 -4.44
CA VAL A 110 -11.55 -1.01 -4.61
C VAL A 110 -11.16 0.10 -5.57
N ARG A 111 -9.85 0.38 -5.71
CA ARG A 111 -9.28 1.31 -6.68
C ARG A 111 -7.96 0.80 -7.26
N GLU A 112 -7.61 1.35 -8.42
CA GLU A 112 -6.28 1.16 -9.00
C GLU A 112 -5.19 1.74 -8.08
N PRO A 113 -3.98 1.15 -8.07
CA PRO A 113 -2.85 1.71 -7.36
C PRO A 113 -2.50 3.13 -7.82
N ARG A 114 -1.94 3.93 -6.90
CA ARG A 114 -1.51 5.29 -7.19
C ARG A 114 -0.17 5.60 -6.52
N PHE A 115 0.64 6.43 -7.19
CA PHE A 115 1.83 7.04 -6.62
C PHE A 115 1.50 8.24 -5.72
N PHE A 116 2.20 8.33 -4.59
CA PHE A 116 2.16 9.48 -3.69
C PHE A 116 3.52 10.18 -3.67
N PRO A 117 3.56 11.50 -3.41
CA PRO A 117 4.82 12.18 -3.12
C PRO A 117 5.56 11.47 -1.99
N GLY A 118 6.84 11.17 -2.23
CA GLY A 118 7.66 10.40 -1.30
C GLY A 118 7.96 11.16 0.00
N SER A 119 7.73 10.52 1.14
CA SER A 119 8.16 10.99 2.46
C SER A 119 8.36 9.81 3.40
N THR A 120 9.59 9.62 3.87
CA THR A 120 9.96 8.50 4.75
C THR A 120 9.15 8.48 6.04
N ALA A 121 9.00 9.65 6.68
CA ALA A 121 8.24 9.78 7.93
C ALA A 121 6.76 9.42 7.77
N LEU A 122 6.17 9.71 6.60
CA LEU A 122 4.76 9.38 6.36
C LEU A 122 4.57 7.88 6.16
N VAL A 123 5.50 7.23 5.46
CA VAL A 123 5.46 5.79 5.26
C VAL A 123 5.64 5.02 6.56
N GLU A 124 6.60 5.42 7.40
CA GLU A 124 6.86 4.77 8.70
C GLU A 124 5.63 4.77 9.61
N SER A 125 4.81 5.83 9.57
CA SER A 125 3.57 5.88 10.35
C SER A 125 2.43 5.02 9.81
N LEU A 126 2.48 4.64 8.53
CA LEU A 126 1.45 3.85 7.86
C LEU A 126 1.81 2.37 7.80
N ASP A 127 3.09 2.01 7.72
CA ASP A 127 3.45 0.60 7.59
C ASP A 127 3.39 -0.13 8.95
N GLN A 128 2.48 -1.11 9.05
CA GLN A 128 2.32 -1.95 10.24
C GLN A 128 2.96 -3.35 10.12
N THR A 129 3.87 -3.56 9.15
CA THR A 129 4.57 -4.85 8.99
C THR A 129 5.67 -5.12 10.01
N SER A 130 6.02 -4.14 10.84
CA SER A 130 7.18 -4.17 11.75
C SER A 130 6.86 -4.68 13.13
#